data_AF-A0A4Q6A6S9-F1
#
_entry.id   AF-A0A4Q6A6S9-F1
#
_cell.length_a   1.000
_cell.length_b   1.000
_cell.length_c   1.000
_cell.angle_alpha   90.00
_cell.angle_beta   90.00
_cell.angle_gamma   90.00
#
_symmetry.space_group_name_H-M   'P 1'
#
loop_
_entity.id
_entity.type
_entity.pdbx_description
1 polymer ?
#
loop_
_entity_poly.entity_id
_entity_poly.type
_entity_poly.pdbx_seq_one_letter_code
_entity_poly.pdbx_strand_id
1 'polypeptide(L)'
;MKKRSHAGMAFLRVQLGITQQQLADEVGMSRSTISMGELGIRPMPARVTNYLLGVQELAQQNALPERASAPQRHSVATKRAPYNRIRFSNRGASGAKRQISTLNRYKSILNDVEIRMVGEQLKQRWINGGNSIGSAAAREELMIALQHKQTLLQGQLNMAEQDKATAPEQARQIRANISLLKAQLKVSRQLYKQQPAMRKKFRKRIASLYLKKLKAQEQLEKYNKSATKKIKQRIEELTAQLDAVGKLREQIEGKQEIKVDD
;
A
#
# COMPACT_ATOMS: atom_id res chain seq x y z
N MET A 1 24.88 30.08 15.93
CA MET A 1 23.43 30.34 15.77
C MET A 1 22.63 29.16 16.34
N LYS A 2 21.77 29.36 17.33
CA LYS A 2 20.90 28.30 17.88
C LYS A 2 19.92 27.84 16.79
N LYS A 3 19.94 26.56 16.40
CA LYS A 3 18.98 25.99 15.44
C LYS A 3 17.59 26.10 16.05
N ARG A 4 16.75 27.00 15.52
CA ARG A 4 15.34 27.11 15.94
C ARG A 4 14.65 25.78 15.61
N SER A 5 13.93 25.21 16.57
CA SER A 5 13.27 23.92 16.39
C SER A 5 12.15 24.05 15.36
N HIS A 6 12.03 23.09 14.45
CA HIS A 6 10.98 23.05 13.43
C HIS A 6 9.57 23.15 14.03
N ALA A 7 9.38 22.60 15.23
CA ALA A 7 8.16 22.71 16.01
C ALA A 7 7.75 24.16 16.34
N GLY A 8 8.72 25.08 16.47
CA GLY A 8 8.47 26.49 16.75
C GLY A 8 7.73 27.20 15.61
N MET A 9 7.99 26.83 14.35
CA MET A 9 7.35 27.47 13.19
C MET A 9 5.88 27.06 13.05
N ALA A 10 5.58 25.77 13.30
CA ALA A 10 4.21 25.28 13.31
C ALA A 10 3.38 25.95 14.43
N PHE A 11 3.98 26.09 15.61
CA PHE A 11 3.36 26.80 16.74
C PHE A 11 3.09 28.26 16.41
N LEU A 12 4.10 28.98 15.87
CA LEU A 12 3.97 30.38 15.50
C LEU A 12 2.85 30.60 14.47
N ARG A 13 2.77 29.76 13.42
CA ARG A 13 1.68 29.83 12.44
C ARG A 13 0.31 29.67 13.10
N VAL A 14 0.16 28.69 14.00
CA VAL A 14 -1.11 28.43 14.70
C VAL A 14 -1.48 29.60 15.63
N GLN A 15 -0.50 30.17 16.33
CA GLN A 15 -0.70 31.33 17.19
C GLN A 15 -1.18 32.55 16.39
N LEU A 16 -0.68 32.73 15.17
CA LEU A 16 -1.14 33.78 14.25
C LEU A 16 -2.48 33.45 13.57
N GLY A 17 -3.09 32.29 13.83
CA GLY A 17 -4.36 31.88 13.24
C GLY A 17 -4.31 31.55 11.74
N ILE A 18 -3.11 31.37 11.17
CA ILE A 18 -2.92 31.15 9.74
C ILE A 18 -3.02 29.64 9.43
N THR A 19 -3.79 29.26 8.42
CA THR A 19 -3.82 27.86 7.96
C THR A 19 -2.61 27.51 7.09
N GLN A 20 -2.22 26.24 7.01
CA GLN A 20 -1.13 25.82 6.12
C GLN A 20 -1.40 26.17 4.64
N GLN A 21 -2.67 26.18 4.21
CA GLN A 21 -3.03 26.52 2.84
C GLN A 21 -2.85 28.02 2.58
N GLN A 22 -3.37 28.87 3.46
CA GLN A 22 -3.18 30.32 3.36
C GLN A 22 -1.70 30.70 3.34
N LEU A 23 -0.89 30.13 4.24
CA LEU A 23 0.56 30.38 4.23
C LEU A 23 1.21 29.93 2.91
N ALA A 24 0.71 28.86 2.29
CA ALA A 24 1.19 28.39 0.99
C ALA A 24 0.88 29.39 -0.11
N ASP A 25 -0.35 29.89 -0.12
CA ASP A 25 -0.83 30.83 -1.12
C ASP A 25 -0.08 32.18 -1.01
N GLU A 26 0.11 32.70 0.20
CA GLU A 26 0.82 33.98 0.46
C GLU A 26 2.32 33.92 0.09
N VAL A 27 2.97 32.77 0.33
CA VAL A 27 4.40 32.61 0.05
C VAL A 27 4.66 32.05 -1.37
N GLY A 28 3.61 31.68 -2.11
CA GLY A 28 3.70 31.08 -3.43
C GLY A 28 4.34 29.68 -3.43
N MET A 29 4.02 28.85 -2.44
CA MET A 29 4.55 27.49 -2.29
C MET A 29 3.44 26.45 -2.16
N SER A 30 3.77 25.18 -2.39
CA SER A 30 2.79 24.11 -2.17
C SER A 30 2.59 23.84 -0.68
N ARG A 31 1.34 23.58 -0.26
CA ARG A 31 1.00 23.18 1.11
C ARG A 31 1.83 22.00 1.61
N SER A 32 2.16 21.06 0.74
CA SER A 32 3.01 19.90 1.07
C SER A 32 4.40 20.31 1.54
N THR A 33 4.98 21.34 0.91
CA THR A 33 6.31 21.86 1.29
C THR A 33 6.29 22.44 2.70
N ILE A 34 5.26 23.22 3.03
CA ILE A 34 5.06 23.76 4.39
C ILE A 34 4.89 22.64 5.40
N SER A 35 4.03 21.65 5.10
CA SER A 35 3.79 20.50 5.97
C SER A 35 5.07 19.71 6.27
N MET A 36 5.88 19.40 5.25
CA MET A 36 7.16 18.72 5.45
C MET A 36 8.16 19.55 6.26
N GLY A 37 8.14 20.87 6.10
CA GLY A 37 8.94 21.81 6.89
C GLY A 37 8.55 21.85 8.36
N GLU A 38 7.24 21.90 8.65
CA GLU A 38 6.70 21.90 10.02
C GLU A 38 6.94 20.57 10.75
N LEU A 39 6.90 19.46 10.02
CA LEU A 39 7.20 18.12 10.55
C LEU A 39 8.71 17.87 10.75
N GLY A 40 9.57 18.79 10.31
CA GLY A 40 11.03 18.63 10.37
C GLY A 40 11.59 17.57 9.42
N ILE A 41 10.79 17.09 8.46
CA ILE A 41 11.24 16.15 7.42
C ILE A 41 12.18 16.85 6.45
N ARG A 42 11.94 18.14 6.19
CA ARG A 42 12.79 19.02 5.38
C ARG A 42 13.04 20.34 6.13
N PRO A 43 14.15 21.04 5.87
CA PRO A 43 14.34 22.38 6.41
C PRO A 43 13.24 23.32 5.92
N MET A 44 12.77 24.21 6.81
CA MET A 44 11.75 25.20 6.47
C MET A 44 12.35 26.22 5.48
N PRO A 45 11.69 26.51 4.34
CA PRO A 45 12.17 27.52 3.41
C PRO A 45 12.32 28.90 4.09
N ALA A 46 13.37 29.63 3.73
CA ALA A 46 13.65 30.95 4.30
C ALA A 46 12.50 31.95 4.07
N ARG A 47 11.86 31.90 2.90
CA ARG A 47 10.69 32.76 2.59
C ARG A 47 9.54 32.58 3.58
N VAL A 48 9.21 31.33 3.92
CA VAL A 48 8.17 31.00 4.90
C VAL A 48 8.56 31.50 6.29
N THR A 49 9.84 31.35 6.64
CA THR A 49 10.37 31.79 7.94
C THR A 49 10.30 33.31 8.09
N ASN A 50 10.77 34.04 7.08
CA ASN A 50 10.75 35.51 7.07
C ASN A 50 9.33 36.04 7.08
N TYR A 51 8.41 35.42 6.34
CA TYR A 51 7.00 35.81 6.34
C TYR A 51 6.38 35.68 7.74
N LEU A 52 6.52 34.51 8.39
CA LEU A 52 5.92 34.30 9.71
C LEU A 52 6.50 35.22 10.79
N LEU A 53 7.81 35.52 10.72
CA LEU A 53 8.44 36.47 11.63
C LEU A 53 7.97 37.90 11.37
N GLY A 54 7.85 38.32 10.10
CA GLY A 54 7.33 39.64 9.75
C GLY A 54 5.89 39.84 10.20
N VAL A 55 5.02 38.83 10.02
CA VAL A 55 3.64 38.89 10.52
C VAL A 55 3.60 38.93 12.05
N GLN A 56 4.50 38.22 12.74
CA GLN A 56 4.61 38.27 14.19
C GLN A 56 5.03 39.66 14.68
N GLU A 57 6.02 40.29 14.05
CA GLU A 57 6.49 41.64 14.37
C GLU A 57 5.37 42.67 14.16
N LEU A 58 4.64 42.60 13.03
CA LEU A 58 3.48 43.46 12.77
C LEU A 58 2.36 43.24 13.78
N ALA A 59 2.11 42.00 14.20
CA ALA A 59 1.12 41.70 15.23
C ALA A 59 1.50 42.25 16.61
N GLN A 60 2.80 42.32 16.92
CA GLN A 60 3.30 42.93 18.16
C GLN A 60 3.23 44.46 18.13
N GLN A 61 3.54 45.08 16.99
CA GLN A 61 3.44 46.53 16.82
C GLN A 61 1.99 47.02 16.85
N ASN A 62 1.08 46.24 16.26
CA ASN A 62 -0.35 46.53 16.23
C ASN A 62 -1.09 45.82 17.36
N ALA A 63 -0.46 45.69 18.54
CA ALA A 63 -1.09 45.08 19.71
C ALA A 63 -2.45 45.76 19.95
N LEU A 64 -3.52 45.08 19.54
CA LEU A 64 -4.88 45.55 19.73
C LEU A 64 -5.05 45.83 21.23
N PRO A 65 -5.67 46.97 21.62
CA PRO A 65 -5.97 47.22 23.02
C PRO A 65 -6.71 46.01 23.59
N GLU A 66 -6.40 45.68 24.84
CA GLU A 66 -6.68 44.45 25.60
C GLU A 66 -8.17 44.04 25.76
N ARG A 67 -9.01 44.36 24.77
CA ARG A 67 -10.45 44.17 24.77
C ARG A 67 -10.85 42.95 23.95
N ALA A 68 -11.61 42.10 24.63
CA ALA A 68 -12.24 40.88 24.15
C ALA A 68 -11.25 39.76 23.84
N SER A 69 -10.77 39.10 24.90
CA SER A 69 -10.55 37.66 24.87
C SER A 69 -11.79 37.01 24.22
N ALA A 70 -11.72 36.73 22.92
CA ALA A 70 -12.78 36.01 22.24
C ALA A 70 -13.03 34.75 23.08
N PRO A 71 -14.26 34.50 23.55
CA PRO A 71 -14.53 33.38 24.43
C PRO A 71 -13.96 32.14 23.74
N GLN A 72 -13.02 31.45 24.40
CA GLN A 72 -12.44 30.22 23.88
C GLN A 72 -13.61 29.36 23.42
N ARG A 73 -13.75 29.19 22.10
CA ARG A 73 -14.82 28.38 21.54
C ARG A 73 -14.54 26.97 22.02
N HIS A 74 -15.17 26.57 23.12
CA HIS A 74 -15.13 25.21 23.63
C HIS A 74 -15.48 24.30 22.46
N SER A 75 -14.50 23.52 22.00
CA SER A 75 -14.69 22.62 20.88
C SER A 75 -15.94 21.78 21.14
N VAL A 76 -16.78 21.54 20.13
CA VAL A 76 -18.01 20.74 20.28
C VAL A 76 -17.75 19.36 20.92
N ALA A 77 -16.51 18.88 20.88
CA ALA A 77 -16.05 17.68 21.58
C ALA A 77 -16.08 17.78 23.11
N THR A 78 -15.92 18.97 23.70
CA THR A 78 -15.91 19.17 25.15
C THR A 78 -17.31 19.17 25.78
N LYS A 79 -18.34 19.66 25.07
CA LYS A 79 -19.75 19.71 25.52
C LYS A 79 -20.52 18.38 25.41
N ARG A 80 -19.97 17.34 24.79
CA ARG A 80 -20.66 16.02 24.77
C ARG A 80 -20.57 15.37 26.14
N ALA A 81 -21.71 14.89 26.64
CA ALA A 81 -21.78 14.11 27.87
C ALA A 81 -20.75 12.96 27.85
N PRO A 82 -20.15 12.60 28.99
CA PRO A 82 -18.95 11.76 29.06
C PRO A 82 -19.06 10.41 28.33
N TYR A 83 -20.27 9.86 28.19
CA TYR A 83 -20.54 8.62 27.46
C TYR A 83 -20.47 8.75 25.92
N ASN A 84 -20.58 9.96 25.38
CA ASN A 84 -20.47 10.26 23.95
C ASN A 84 -19.12 10.88 23.56
N ARG A 85 -18.20 11.07 24.52
CA ARG A 85 -16.79 11.23 24.19
C ARG A 85 -16.32 9.91 23.63
N ILE A 86 -16.18 9.86 22.31
CA ILE A 86 -15.38 8.82 21.67
C ILE A 86 -14.00 8.98 22.29
N ARG A 87 -13.72 8.19 23.34
CA ARG A 87 -12.35 7.92 23.74
C ARG A 87 -11.76 7.24 22.53
N PHE A 88 -11.11 8.02 21.67
CA PHE A 88 -9.98 7.52 20.91
C PHE A 88 -8.99 7.10 21.99
N SER A 89 -9.22 5.91 22.52
CA SER A 89 -8.20 5.22 23.27
C SER A 89 -7.01 5.26 22.34
N ASN A 90 -5.91 5.82 22.83
CA ASN A 90 -4.58 5.61 22.28
C ASN A 90 -4.19 4.12 22.45
N ARG A 91 -5.12 3.18 22.14
CA ARG A 91 -4.85 1.77 21.96
C ARG A 91 -4.11 1.66 20.63
N GLY A 92 -2.80 1.81 20.74
CA GLY A 92 -1.86 1.21 19.82
C GLY A 92 -1.92 1.77 18.41
N ALA A 93 -1.45 3.01 18.25
CA ALA A 93 -0.59 3.33 17.11
C ALA A 93 0.77 2.61 17.24
N SER A 94 0.78 1.35 17.68
CA SER A 94 1.90 0.46 17.43
C SER A 94 1.88 0.24 15.92
N GLY A 95 2.86 0.84 15.24
CA GLY A 95 3.14 0.72 13.81
C GLY A 95 3.44 -0.70 13.33
N ALA A 96 2.75 -1.71 13.83
CA ALA A 96 2.60 -2.98 13.15
C ALA A 96 1.68 -2.75 11.96
N LYS A 97 2.24 -2.17 10.90
CA LYS A 97 1.84 -2.54 9.54
C LYS A 97 1.98 -4.06 9.48
N ARG A 98 0.93 -4.79 9.86
CA ARG A 98 0.74 -6.16 9.41
C ARG A 98 0.63 -6.02 7.91
N GLN A 99 1.76 -6.06 7.23
CA GLN A 99 1.82 -6.45 5.85
C GLN A 99 1.15 -7.82 5.84
N ILE A 100 -0.14 -7.82 5.56
CA ILE A 100 -0.82 -9.03 5.12
C ILE A 100 -0.12 -9.30 3.79
N SER A 101 0.94 -10.10 3.86
CA SER A 101 1.61 -10.67 2.71
C SER A 101 0.57 -11.49 1.98
N THR A 102 -0.16 -10.85 1.06
CA THR A 102 -0.93 -11.56 0.04
C THR A 102 0.00 -12.29 -0.93
N LEU A 103 1.33 -12.07 -0.81
CA LEU A 103 2.37 -12.80 -1.52
C LEU A 103 2.51 -14.26 -1.08
N ASN A 104 2.05 -14.63 0.13
CA ASN A 104 2.21 -16.01 0.62
C ASN A 104 1.24 -17.03 -0.03
N ARG A 105 0.43 -16.63 -1.02
CA ARG A 105 -0.53 -17.56 -1.66
C ARG A 105 0.06 -18.36 -2.83
N TYR A 106 1.26 -17.99 -3.29
CA TYR A 106 2.00 -18.71 -4.34
C TYR A 106 3.39 -19.07 -3.82
N LYS A 107 3.49 -19.66 -2.61
CA LYS A 107 4.66 -20.49 -2.31
C LYS A 107 4.73 -21.53 -3.43
N SER A 108 5.87 -21.57 -4.12
CA SER A 108 6.09 -22.46 -5.25
C SER A 108 5.62 -23.87 -4.90
N ILE A 109 4.98 -24.52 -5.88
CA ILE A 109 4.49 -25.89 -5.75
C ILE A 109 5.66 -26.89 -5.54
N LEU A 110 6.90 -26.45 -5.80
CA LEU A 110 8.12 -27.10 -5.30
C LEU A 110 8.57 -26.44 -4.00
N ASN A 111 8.88 -27.27 -3.01
CA ASN A 111 9.36 -26.83 -1.71
C ASN A 111 10.67 -26.05 -1.93
N ASP A 112 10.88 -24.88 -1.30
CA ASP A 112 12.17 -24.15 -1.36
C ASP A 112 13.37 -25.08 -1.03
N VAL A 113 13.07 -26.15 -0.30
CA VAL A 113 13.96 -27.26 0.04
C VAL A 113 14.41 -28.04 -1.19
N GLU A 114 13.52 -28.37 -2.14
CA GLU A 114 13.85 -29.17 -3.32
C GLU A 114 14.74 -28.39 -4.30
N ILE A 115 14.46 -27.10 -4.49
CA ILE A 115 15.29 -26.22 -5.33
C ILE A 115 16.68 -26.06 -4.70
N ARG A 116 16.76 -25.89 -3.37
CA ARG A 116 18.06 -25.84 -2.67
C ARG A 116 18.78 -27.17 -2.74
N MET A 117 18.07 -28.28 -2.57
CA MET A 117 18.66 -29.61 -2.59
C MET A 117 19.22 -29.95 -3.98
N VAL A 118 18.48 -29.68 -5.05
CA VAL A 118 18.96 -29.84 -6.43
C VAL A 118 20.13 -28.88 -6.72
N GLY A 119 20.04 -27.62 -6.26
CA GLY A 119 21.13 -26.66 -6.39
C GLY A 119 22.40 -27.07 -5.64
N GLU A 120 22.27 -27.60 -4.42
CA GLU A 120 23.37 -28.13 -3.62
C GLU A 120 23.93 -29.42 -4.22
N GLN A 121 23.10 -30.33 -4.72
CA GLN A 121 23.56 -31.53 -5.43
C GLN A 121 24.35 -31.19 -6.69
N LEU A 122 23.88 -30.22 -7.49
CA LEU A 122 24.61 -29.72 -8.66
C LEU A 122 25.92 -29.03 -8.26
N LYS A 123 25.90 -28.23 -7.19
CA LYS A 123 27.10 -27.57 -6.65
C LYS A 123 28.12 -28.57 -6.09
N GLN A 124 27.67 -29.62 -5.41
CA GLN A 124 28.53 -30.69 -4.89
C GLN A 124 29.12 -31.53 -6.02
N ARG A 125 28.33 -31.85 -7.07
CA ARG A 125 28.84 -32.48 -8.29
C ARG A 125 29.88 -31.60 -8.99
N TRP A 126 29.70 -30.28 -8.98
CA TRP A 126 30.67 -29.32 -9.53
C TRP A 126 31.99 -29.32 -8.76
N ILE A 127 31.93 -29.33 -7.43
CA ILE A 127 33.12 -29.29 -6.57
C ILE A 127 33.90 -30.62 -6.63
N ASN A 128 33.19 -31.75 -6.68
CA ASN A 128 33.81 -33.08 -6.60
C ASN A 128 34.20 -33.66 -7.98
N GLY A 129 33.51 -33.27 -9.05
CA GLY A 129 33.80 -33.71 -10.42
C GLY A 129 34.72 -32.72 -11.12
N GLY A 130 36.03 -32.77 -10.83
CA GLY A 130 37.03 -31.97 -11.52
C GLY A 130 36.86 -32.02 -13.05
N ASN A 131 36.58 -30.86 -13.65
CA ASN A 131 36.60 -30.58 -15.10
C ASN A 131 35.72 -31.39 -16.07
N SER A 132 34.82 -32.29 -15.66
CA SER A 132 33.95 -33.01 -16.61
C SER A 132 32.61 -32.31 -16.89
N ILE A 133 32.59 -30.97 -16.99
CA ILE A 133 31.42 -30.19 -17.47
C ILE A 133 31.00 -30.62 -18.90
N GLY A 134 31.88 -31.32 -19.62
CA GLY A 134 31.61 -31.84 -20.96
C GLY A 134 30.89 -33.19 -21.04
N SER A 135 30.50 -33.85 -19.94
CA SER A 135 29.80 -35.13 -20.07
C SER A 135 28.38 -34.91 -20.64
N ALA A 136 28.03 -35.66 -21.68
CA ALA A 136 26.73 -35.55 -22.34
C ALA A 136 25.57 -35.74 -21.34
N ALA A 137 25.73 -36.63 -20.36
CA ALA A 137 24.74 -36.89 -19.32
C ALA A 137 24.47 -35.68 -18.41
N ALA A 138 25.50 -34.96 -17.97
CA ALA A 138 25.31 -33.78 -17.12
C ALA A 138 24.59 -32.63 -17.85
N ARG A 139 24.85 -32.51 -19.16
CA ARG A 139 24.15 -31.56 -20.03
C ARG A 139 22.68 -31.94 -20.20
N GLU A 140 22.38 -33.21 -20.44
CA GLU A 140 21.01 -33.71 -20.58
C GLU A 140 20.20 -33.48 -19.29
N GLU A 141 20.76 -33.81 -18.12
CA GLU A 141 20.13 -33.52 -16.82
C GLU A 141 19.82 -32.02 -16.65
N LEU A 142 20.76 -31.14 -17.02
CA LEU A 142 20.57 -29.70 -16.95
C LEU A 142 19.47 -29.21 -17.89
N MET A 143 19.40 -29.76 -19.10
CA MET A 143 18.34 -29.42 -20.07
C MET A 143 16.96 -29.84 -19.56
N ILE A 144 16.84 -31.04 -18.98
CA ILE A 144 15.61 -31.51 -18.34
C ILE A 144 15.21 -30.57 -17.18
N ALA A 145 16.16 -30.17 -16.34
CA ALA A 145 15.91 -29.24 -15.24
C ALA A 145 15.45 -27.85 -15.72
N LEU A 146 16.07 -27.32 -16.77
CA LEU A 146 15.68 -26.04 -17.38
C LEU A 146 14.29 -26.12 -18.02
N GLN A 147 13.97 -27.21 -18.72
CA GLN A 147 12.65 -27.45 -19.29
C GLN A 147 11.58 -27.53 -18.19
N HIS A 148 11.86 -28.24 -17.10
CA HIS A 148 10.95 -28.30 -15.95
C HIS A 148 10.73 -26.92 -15.31
N LYS A 149 11.80 -26.14 -15.14
CA LYS A 149 11.70 -24.76 -14.63
C LYS A 149 10.87 -23.88 -15.56
N GLN A 150 11.05 -24.02 -16.88
CA GLN A 150 10.29 -23.28 -17.89
C GLN A 150 8.79 -23.61 -17.80
N THR A 151 8.41 -24.89 -17.72
CA THR A 151 6.99 -25.28 -17.61
C THR A 151 6.35 -24.75 -16.32
N LEU A 152 7.09 -24.77 -15.21
CA LEU A 152 6.61 -24.21 -13.93
C LEU A 152 6.41 -22.69 -14.00
N LEU A 153 7.38 -21.96 -14.55
CA LEU A 153 7.26 -20.50 -14.72
C LEU A 153 6.11 -20.15 -15.68
N GLN A 154 5.94 -20.91 -16.77
CA GLN A 154 4.83 -20.73 -17.70
C GLN A 154 3.47 -20.97 -17.02
N GLY A 155 3.36 -22.00 -16.17
CA GLY A 155 2.16 -22.23 -15.38
C GLY A 155 1.84 -21.07 -14.44
N GLN A 156 2.85 -20.51 -13.77
CA GLN A 156 2.68 -19.32 -12.92
C GLN A 156 2.26 -18.08 -13.72
N LEU A 157 2.84 -17.89 -14.91
CA LEU A 157 2.48 -16.79 -15.81
C LEU A 157 1.02 -16.89 -16.23
N ASN A 158 0.59 -18.07 -16.70
CA ASN A 158 -0.79 -18.31 -17.14
C ASN A 158 -1.80 -18.03 -16.00
N MET A 159 -1.51 -18.46 -14.76
CA MET A 159 -2.36 -18.15 -13.61
C MET A 159 -2.43 -16.64 -13.32
N ALA A 160 -1.30 -15.94 -13.35
CA ALA A 160 -1.25 -14.50 -13.10
C ALA A 160 -1.99 -13.70 -14.18
N GLU A 161 -1.93 -14.15 -15.44
CA GLU A 161 -2.69 -13.56 -16.55
C GLU A 161 -4.19 -13.81 -16.41
N GLN A 162 -4.60 -15.01 -16.01
CA GLN A 162 -6.00 -15.32 -15.71
C GLN A 162 -6.52 -14.46 -14.55
N ASP A 163 -5.74 -14.28 -13.49
CA ASP A 163 -6.08 -13.41 -12.36
C ASP A 163 -6.23 -11.94 -12.83
N LYS A 164 -5.33 -11.47 -13.68
CA LYS A 164 -5.42 -10.13 -14.30
C LYS A 164 -6.68 -9.97 -15.16
N ALA A 165 -7.06 -11.00 -15.92
CA ALA A 165 -8.22 -10.99 -16.81
C ALA A 165 -9.54 -11.02 -16.03
N THR A 166 -9.63 -11.80 -14.95
CA THR A 166 -10.85 -11.97 -14.15
C THR A 166 -11.05 -10.87 -13.10
N ALA A 167 -9.98 -10.21 -12.64
CA ALA A 167 -10.02 -9.10 -11.69
C ALA A 167 -11.06 -7.99 -11.98
N PRO A 168 -11.18 -7.44 -13.21
CA PRO A 168 -12.16 -6.39 -13.50
C PRO A 168 -13.60 -6.88 -13.37
N GLU A 169 -13.89 -8.11 -13.77
CA GLU A 169 -15.23 -8.69 -13.67
C GLU A 169 -15.62 -8.93 -12.21
N GLN A 170 -14.72 -9.54 -11.43
CA GLN A 170 -14.91 -9.74 -9.99
C GLN A 170 -15.13 -8.39 -9.28
N ALA A 171 -14.35 -7.35 -9.63
CA ALA A 171 -14.54 -6.02 -9.09
C ALA A 171 -15.91 -5.41 -9.45
N ARG A 172 -16.42 -5.63 -10.68
CA ARG A 172 -17.76 -5.20 -11.09
C ARG A 172 -18.85 -5.89 -10.28
N GLN A 173 -18.76 -7.21 -10.11
CA GLN A 173 -19.72 -7.99 -9.32
C GLN A 173 -19.75 -7.51 -7.85
N ILE A 174 -18.58 -7.28 -7.25
CA ILE A 174 -18.48 -6.76 -5.87
C ILE A 174 -19.10 -5.35 -5.76
N ARG A 175 -18.86 -4.46 -6.74
CA ARG A 175 -19.49 -3.12 -6.77
C ARG A 175 -21.01 -3.20 -6.89
N ALA A 176 -21.53 -4.10 -7.72
CA ALA A 176 -22.96 -4.34 -7.86
C ALA A 176 -23.57 -4.80 -6.52
N ASN A 177 -22.92 -5.74 -5.84
CA ASN A 177 -23.33 -6.19 -4.51
C ASN A 177 -23.32 -5.04 -3.47
N ILE A 178 -22.28 -4.22 -3.44
CA ILE A 178 -22.23 -3.03 -2.57
C ILE A 178 -23.40 -2.07 -2.87
N SER A 179 -23.75 -1.87 -4.14
CA SER A 179 -24.89 -1.05 -4.55
C SER A 179 -26.22 -1.62 -4.02
N LEU A 180 -26.43 -2.93 -4.20
CA LEU A 180 -27.60 -3.64 -3.67
C LEU A 180 -27.71 -3.49 -2.14
N LEU A 181 -26.61 -3.71 -1.41
CA LEU A 181 -26.56 -3.56 0.04
C LEU A 181 -26.87 -2.12 0.50
N LYS A 182 -26.42 -1.11 -0.25
CA LYS A 182 -26.77 0.30 0.01
C LYS A 182 -28.27 0.56 -0.18
N ALA A 183 -28.87 0.00 -1.23
CA ALA A 183 -30.32 0.12 -1.47
C ALA A 183 -31.12 -0.54 -0.33
N GLN A 184 -30.74 -1.76 0.07
CA GLN A 184 -31.37 -2.47 1.18
C GLN A 184 -31.26 -1.72 2.52
N LEU A 185 -30.10 -1.09 2.77
CA LEU A 185 -29.90 -0.22 3.93
C LEU A 185 -30.83 1.00 3.91
N LYS A 186 -31.01 1.64 2.74
CA LYS A 186 -31.93 2.77 2.57
C LYS A 186 -33.36 2.37 2.94
N VAL A 187 -33.86 1.27 2.36
CA VAL A 187 -35.20 0.73 2.65
C VAL A 187 -35.36 0.38 4.13
N SER A 188 -34.41 -0.35 4.71
CA SER A 188 -34.48 -0.77 6.12
C SER A 188 -34.49 0.41 7.09
N ARG A 189 -33.78 1.50 6.77
CA ARG A 189 -33.80 2.74 7.56
C ARG A 189 -35.12 3.49 7.45
N GLN A 190 -35.76 3.47 6.28
CA GLN A 190 -37.07 4.08 6.10
C GLN A 190 -38.13 3.33 6.93
N LEU A 191 -38.16 2.00 6.86
CA LEU A 191 -39.04 1.16 7.66
C LEU A 191 -38.82 1.33 9.17
N TYR A 192 -37.55 1.47 9.61
CA TYR A 192 -37.21 1.77 11.00
C TYR A 192 -37.87 3.06 11.51
N LYS A 193 -38.02 4.08 10.66
CA LYS A 193 -38.69 5.34 11.01
C LYS A 193 -40.20 5.17 11.05
N GLN A 194 -40.77 4.48 10.06
CA GLN A 194 -42.22 4.31 9.87
C GLN A 194 -42.86 3.37 10.91
N GLN A 195 -42.13 2.37 11.43
CA GLN A 195 -42.70 1.34 12.31
C GLN A 195 -41.99 1.29 13.68
N PRO A 196 -42.43 2.09 14.68
CA PRO A 196 -41.81 2.15 16.00
C PRO A 196 -41.77 0.81 16.74
N ALA A 197 -42.84 0.01 16.65
CA ALA A 197 -42.95 -1.29 17.31
C ALA A 197 -41.87 -2.29 16.88
N MET A 198 -41.35 -2.17 15.64
CA MET A 198 -40.41 -3.11 15.05
C MET A 198 -38.95 -2.65 15.07
N ARG A 199 -38.65 -1.53 15.75
CA ARG A 199 -37.31 -0.90 15.75
C ARG A 199 -36.19 -1.83 16.18
N LYS A 200 -36.41 -2.70 17.19
CA LYS A 200 -35.39 -3.66 17.66
C LYS A 200 -34.96 -4.62 16.54
N LYS A 201 -35.93 -5.13 15.77
CA LYS A 201 -35.67 -6.04 14.62
C LYS A 201 -34.93 -5.30 13.51
N PHE A 202 -35.36 -4.09 13.16
CA PHE A 202 -34.70 -3.30 12.12
C PHE A 202 -33.28 -2.88 12.50
N ARG A 203 -32.99 -2.55 13.77
CA ARG A 203 -31.60 -2.26 14.22
C ARG A 203 -30.66 -3.43 13.96
N LYS A 204 -31.07 -4.65 14.33
CA LYS A 204 -30.29 -5.87 14.08
C LYS A 204 -30.06 -6.08 12.58
N ARG A 205 -31.10 -5.92 11.76
CA ARG A 205 -30.99 -6.06 10.29
C ARG A 205 -30.04 -5.01 9.69
N ILE A 206 -30.17 -3.75 10.08
CA ILE A 206 -29.30 -2.67 9.63
C ILE A 206 -27.84 -2.97 9.99
N ALA A 207 -27.56 -3.38 11.23
CA ALA A 207 -26.21 -3.75 11.66
C ALA A 207 -25.62 -4.90 10.81
N SER A 208 -26.40 -5.94 10.56
CA SER A 208 -25.99 -7.06 9.69
C SER A 208 -25.67 -6.60 8.26
N LEU A 209 -26.52 -5.77 7.65
CA LEU A 209 -26.29 -5.22 6.31
C LEU A 209 -25.04 -4.35 6.25
N TYR A 210 -24.75 -3.58 7.31
CA TYR A 210 -23.51 -2.81 7.41
C TYR A 210 -22.27 -3.69 7.45
N LEU A 211 -22.28 -4.76 8.26
CA LEU A 211 -21.17 -5.71 8.32
C LEU A 211 -20.93 -6.38 6.96
N LYS A 212 -22.01 -6.81 6.28
CA LYS A 212 -21.92 -7.37 4.92
C LYS A 212 -21.32 -6.37 3.94
N LYS A 213 -21.76 -5.11 3.99
CA LYS A 213 -21.23 -4.04 3.15
C LYS A 213 -19.74 -3.80 3.40
N LEU A 214 -19.31 -3.75 4.66
CA LEU A 214 -17.89 -3.57 5.01
C LEU A 214 -17.04 -4.72 4.48
N LYS A 215 -17.45 -5.97 4.67
CA LYS A 215 -16.76 -7.14 4.10
C LYS A 215 -16.65 -7.07 2.58
N ALA A 216 -17.71 -6.64 1.89
CA ALA A 216 -17.67 -6.45 0.43
C ALA A 216 -16.70 -5.32 0.02
N GLN A 217 -16.59 -4.25 0.82
CA GLN A 217 -15.61 -3.19 0.59
C GLN A 217 -14.18 -3.68 0.78
N GLU A 218 -13.90 -4.46 1.82
CA GLU A 218 -12.59 -5.10 2.05
C GLU A 218 -12.23 -6.07 0.89
N GLN A 219 -13.21 -6.80 0.35
CA GLN A 219 -13.01 -7.62 -0.85
C GLN A 219 -12.68 -6.76 -2.07
N LEU A 220 -13.37 -5.63 -2.27
CA LEU A 220 -13.10 -4.72 -3.37
C LEU A 220 -11.68 -4.14 -3.31
N GLU A 221 -11.15 -3.91 -2.10
CA GLU A 221 -9.79 -3.39 -1.92
C GLU A 221 -8.71 -4.33 -2.47
N LYS A 222 -8.97 -5.64 -2.53
CA LYS A 222 -8.08 -6.63 -3.17
C LYS A 222 -7.94 -6.41 -4.68
N TYR A 223 -8.87 -5.69 -5.30
CA TYR A 223 -8.89 -5.39 -6.73
C TYR A 223 -8.61 -3.91 -7.02
N ASN A 224 -8.07 -3.18 -6.06
CA ASN A 224 -7.69 -1.78 -6.24
C ASN A 224 -6.55 -1.63 -7.27
N LYS A 225 -6.38 -0.41 -7.78
CA LYS A 225 -5.30 -0.05 -8.73
C LYS A 225 -3.91 -0.48 -8.27
N SER A 226 -3.64 -0.44 -6.97
CA SER A 226 -2.36 -0.87 -6.40
C SER A 226 -2.18 -2.39 -6.46
N ALA A 227 -3.24 -3.17 -6.23
CA ALA A 227 -3.20 -4.62 -6.33
C ALA A 227 -3.05 -5.08 -7.79
N THR A 228 -3.78 -4.47 -8.72
CA THR A 228 -3.62 -4.78 -10.16
C THR A 228 -2.24 -4.38 -10.68
N LYS A 229 -1.64 -3.30 -10.16
CA LYS A 229 -0.24 -2.95 -10.45
C LYS A 229 0.73 -4.04 -10.00
N LYS A 230 0.54 -4.63 -8.80
CA LYS A 230 1.38 -5.74 -8.32
C LYS A 230 1.26 -6.98 -9.20
N ILE A 231 0.06 -7.32 -9.69
CA ILE A 231 -0.14 -8.44 -10.61
C ILE A 231 0.61 -8.19 -11.92
N LYS A 232 0.55 -6.97 -12.47
CA LYS A 232 1.31 -6.59 -13.68
C LYS A 232 2.82 -6.71 -13.48
N GLN A 233 3.34 -6.18 -12.37
CA GLN A 233 4.76 -6.30 -12.02
C GLN A 233 5.17 -7.77 -11.91
N ARG A 234 4.32 -8.61 -11.31
CA ARG A 234 4.59 -10.05 -11.21
C ARG A 234 4.63 -10.74 -12.57
N ILE A 235 3.75 -10.38 -13.49
CA ILE A 235 3.77 -10.87 -14.87
C ILE A 235 5.09 -10.47 -15.54
N GLU A 236 5.48 -9.19 -15.46
CA GLU A 236 6.75 -8.69 -16.01
C GLU A 236 7.96 -9.45 -15.45
N GLU A 237 8.00 -9.69 -14.13
CA GLU A 237 9.04 -10.50 -13.48
C GLU A 237 9.08 -11.95 -14.00
N LEU A 238 7.92 -12.60 -14.15
CA LEU A 238 7.83 -13.98 -14.63
C LEU A 238 8.24 -14.10 -16.10
N THR A 239 7.84 -13.16 -16.94
CA THR A 239 8.27 -13.08 -18.34
C THR A 239 9.78 -12.91 -18.43
N ALA A 240 10.38 -11.99 -17.66
CA ALA A 240 11.83 -11.80 -17.64
C ALA A 240 12.59 -13.06 -17.17
N GLN A 241 12.03 -13.81 -16.22
CA GLN A 241 12.61 -15.09 -15.79
C GLN A 241 12.53 -16.18 -16.86
N LEU A 242 11.41 -16.26 -17.59
CA LEU A 242 11.26 -17.17 -18.73
C LEU A 242 12.26 -16.85 -19.84
N ASP A 243 12.42 -15.57 -20.19
CA ASP A 243 13.38 -15.13 -21.20
C ASP A 243 14.82 -15.47 -20.78
N ALA A 244 15.17 -15.29 -19.51
CA ALA A 244 16.47 -15.66 -18.98
C ALA A 244 16.73 -17.18 -19.06
N VAL A 245 15.72 -18.01 -18.74
CA VAL A 245 15.82 -19.47 -18.88
C VAL A 245 15.96 -19.87 -20.36
N GLY A 246 15.23 -19.22 -21.26
CA GLY A 246 15.34 -19.43 -22.70
C GLY A 246 16.75 -19.13 -23.23
N LYS A 247 17.32 -17.95 -22.89
CA LYS A 247 18.69 -17.59 -23.29
C LYS A 247 19.74 -18.56 -22.75
N LEU A 248 19.60 -19.02 -21.50
CA LEU A 248 20.50 -20.03 -20.93
C LEU A 248 20.43 -21.35 -21.69
N ARG A 249 19.22 -21.76 -22.08
CA ARG A 249 19.00 -22.97 -22.88
C ARG A 249 19.68 -22.85 -24.25
N GLU A 250 19.47 -21.73 -24.95
CA GLU A 250 20.12 -21.44 -26.25
C GLU A 250 21.65 -21.43 -26.14
N GLN A 251 22.22 -20.87 -25.06
CA GLN A 251 23.67 -20.87 -24.82
C GLN A 251 24.24 -22.28 -24.60
N ILE A 252 23.50 -23.16 -23.95
CA ILE A 252 23.90 -24.56 -23.78
C ILE A 252 23.82 -25.28 -25.11
N GLU A 253 22.70 -25.11 -25.83
CA GLU A 253 22.46 -25.65 -27.19
C GLU A 253 23.55 -25.20 -28.18
N GLY A 254 23.79 -23.90 -28.37
CA GLY A 254 24.79 -23.40 -29.32
C GLY A 254 26.25 -23.79 -29.03
N LYS A 255 26.61 -24.11 -27.78
CA LYS A 255 27.93 -24.68 -27.47
C LYS A 255 28.14 -26.11 -27.99
N GLN A 256 27.10 -26.79 -28.48
CA GLN A 256 27.23 -28.07 -29.19
C GLN A 256 27.83 -27.89 -30.60
N GLU A 257 27.68 -26.73 -31.24
CA GLU A 257 28.01 -26.56 -32.66
C GLU A 257 29.48 -26.16 -32.91
N ILE A 258 30.23 -25.74 -31.88
CA ILE A 258 31.62 -25.23 -32.04
C ILE A 258 32.68 -26.36 -31.97
N LYS A 259 32.31 -27.60 -32.25
CA LYS A 259 33.27 -28.70 -32.39
C LYS A 259 32.85 -29.60 -33.54
N VAL A 260 33.30 -29.30 -34.76
CA VAL A 260 33.96 -30.22 -35.71
C VAL A 260 34.50 -29.34 -36.83
N ASP A 261 35.81 -29.09 -36.82
CA ASP A 261 36.64 -28.96 -38.01
C ASP A 261 38.05 -29.33 -37.53
N ASP A 262 38.51 -30.51 -37.96
CA ASP A 262 39.86 -31.06 -37.73
C ASP A 262 40.92 -30.29 -38.55
#